data_AF-A0AAF5DPP2-F1
#
_entry.id   AF-A0AAF5DPP2-F1
#
_cell.length_a   1.000
_cell.length_b   1.000
_cell.length_c   1.000
_cell.angle_alpha   90.00
_cell.angle_beta   90.00
_cell.angle_gamma   90.00
#
_symmetry.space_group_name_H-M   'P 1'
#
loop_
_entity.id
_entity.type
_entity.pdbx_description
1 polymer ?
#
loop_
_entity_poly.entity_id
_entity_poly.type
_entity_poly.pdbx_seq_one_letter_code
_entity_poly.pdbx_strand_id
1 'polypeptide(L)'
;MFEDNPIQLNIGGAYFYVSSETINRIPLIAKKYYQKRVIENNNRRFSTASLRSKITETIYSFKNPNIDSQNDTSSSVTSINNIPDFANERQLKQSVCCTKIFIDRDSKYFPIILEFARNTDEAFETRFQFDEDEDLIALEKECKFYQMDDFLQIIQMLMEPLKINNTVTWKQSAIESYWRTFVHCVVDPSLTLPFLFERNSHLLARCIACDTVQEPKLSSIIDVNSDGWLPLAHHMKSMKGIVIQTIDETCCVVEWQNGTQTHLPNSCLKRLLDPVTFSSGSTTPEN
;
A
#
# COMPACT_ATOMS: atom_id res chain seq x y z
N MET A 1 11.16 16.69 -26.57
CA MET A 1 10.89 16.23 -25.19
C MET A 1 9.56 16.83 -24.80
N PHE A 2 8.50 16.04 -24.76
CA PHE A 2 7.26 16.52 -24.15
C PHE A 2 7.54 16.57 -22.65
N GLU A 3 7.64 17.77 -22.07
CA GLU A 3 7.49 17.92 -20.63
C GLU A 3 6.15 17.27 -20.28
N ASP A 4 6.19 16.10 -19.65
CA ASP A 4 5.00 15.37 -19.27
C ASP A 4 4.28 16.20 -18.21
N ASN A 5 3.31 16.98 -18.66
CA ASN A 5 2.45 17.77 -17.79
C ASN A 5 1.93 16.84 -16.68
N PRO A 6 2.05 17.23 -15.41
CA PRO A 6 1.59 16.40 -14.31
C PRO A 6 0.12 16.10 -14.49
N ILE A 7 -0.30 14.88 -14.18
CA ILE A 7 -1.67 14.41 -14.29
C ILE A 7 -2.32 14.63 -12.93
N GLN A 8 -3.49 15.28 -12.90
CA GLN A 8 -4.21 15.54 -11.67
C GLN A 8 -5.20 14.40 -11.41
N LEU A 9 -4.99 13.68 -10.32
CA LEU A 9 -5.92 12.68 -9.81
C LEU A 9 -6.78 13.30 -8.71
N ASN A 10 -8.08 13.05 -8.73
CA ASN A 10 -9.00 13.31 -7.63
C ASN A 10 -9.58 11.98 -7.17
N ILE A 11 -9.32 11.61 -5.91
CA ILE A 11 -9.74 10.35 -5.30
C ILE A 11 -10.51 10.69 -4.04
N GLY A 12 -11.82 10.49 -4.04
CA GLY A 12 -12.68 10.78 -2.89
C GLY A 12 -12.61 12.23 -2.40
N GLY A 13 -12.26 13.18 -3.27
CA GLY A 13 -12.06 14.58 -2.92
C GLY A 13 -10.61 14.99 -2.60
N ALA A 14 -9.69 14.02 -2.45
CA ALA A 14 -8.27 14.29 -2.27
C ALA A 14 -7.57 14.42 -3.63
N TYR A 15 -6.68 15.41 -3.77
CA TYR A 15 -5.98 15.71 -5.02
C TYR A 15 -4.53 15.25 -4.98
N PHE A 16 -4.10 14.56 -6.04
CA PHE A 16 -2.72 14.10 -6.22
C PHE A 16 -2.20 14.54 -7.59
N TYR A 17 -0.91 14.86 -7.65
CA TYR A 17 -0.20 15.13 -8.90
C TYR A 17 0.77 13.99 -9.17
N VAL A 18 0.66 13.41 -10.37
CA VAL A 18 1.33 12.17 -10.72
C VAL A 18 1.93 12.29 -12.12
N SER A 19 3.14 11.77 -12.32
CA SER A 19 3.77 11.69 -13.64
C SER A 19 3.09 10.62 -14.50
N SER A 20 3.26 10.69 -15.82
CA SER A 20 2.76 9.63 -16.71
C SER A 20 3.43 8.28 -16.40
N GLU A 21 4.70 8.29 -15.97
CA GLU A 21 5.45 7.09 -15.59
C GLU A 21 4.83 6.39 -14.38
N THR A 22 4.53 7.13 -13.31
CA THR A 22 3.89 6.55 -12.12
C THR A 22 2.47 6.05 -12.42
N ILE A 23 1.71 6.72 -13.29
CA ILE A 23 0.38 6.24 -13.69
C ILE A 23 0.45 4.87 -14.38
N ASN A 24 1.46 4.62 -15.20
CA ASN A 24 1.63 3.33 -15.88
C ASN A 24 1.81 2.16 -14.91
N ARG A 25 2.28 2.44 -13.70
CA ARG A 25 2.45 1.45 -12.63
C ARG A 25 1.19 1.21 -11.81
N ILE A 26 0.10 1.94 -12.08
CA ILE A 26 -1.21 1.76 -11.43
C ILE A 26 -2.24 1.38 -12.50
N PRO A 27 -2.44 0.08 -12.80
CA PRO A 27 -3.14 -0.36 -14.03
C PRO A 27 -4.56 0.19 -14.18
N LEU A 28 -5.33 0.26 -13.10
CA LEU A 28 -6.69 0.82 -13.15
C LEU A 28 -6.67 2.31 -13.57
N ILE A 29 -5.73 3.08 -13.02
CA ILE A 29 -5.61 4.52 -13.32
C ILE A 29 -5.05 4.73 -14.72
N ALA A 30 -4.05 3.93 -15.13
CA ALA A 30 -3.53 3.93 -16.49
C ALA A 30 -4.64 3.71 -17.52
N LYS A 31 -5.48 2.70 -17.31
CA LYS A 31 -6.61 2.40 -18.19
C LYS A 31 -7.55 3.61 -18.33
N LYS A 32 -7.94 4.23 -17.22
CA LYS A 32 -8.80 5.44 -17.24
C LYS A 32 -8.10 6.63 -17.93
N TYR A 33 -6.81 6.83 -17.67
CA TYR A 33 -6.01 7.89 -18.27
C TYR A 33 -5.97 7.77 -19.80
N TYR A 34 -5.58 6.61 -20.30
CA TYR A 34 -5.42 6.39 -21.74
C TYR A 34 -6.76 6.37 -22.48
N GLN A 35 -7.82 5.83 -21.89
CA GLN A 35 -9.17 5.93 -22.45
C GLN A 35 -9.60 7.39 -22.61
N LYS A 36 -9.39 8.22 -21.58
CA LYS A 36 -9.69 9.65 -21.63
C LYS A 36 -8.86 10.38 -22.69
N ARG A 37 -7.55 10.09 -22.77
CA ARG A 37 -6.65 10.71 -23.76
C ARG A 37 -7.04 10.36 -25.20
N VAL A 38 -7.49 9.13 -25.46
CA VAL A 38 -8.00 8.72 -26.79
C VAL A 38 -9.25 9.51 -27.15
N ILE A 39 -10.19 9.69 -26.22
CA ILE A 39 -11.41 10.49 -26.44
C ILE A 39 -11.08 11.95 -26.71
N GLU A 40 -10.19 12.55 -25.91
CA GLU A 40 -9.75 13.94 -26.10
C GLU A 40 -9.04 14.15 -27.44
N ASN A 41 -8.20 13.20 -27.86
CA ASN A 41 -7.52 13.25 -29.16
C ASN A 41 -8.49 13.09 -30.34
N ASN A 42 -9.49 12.21 -30.23
CA ASN A 42 -10.52 12.06 -31.25
C ASN A 42 -11.38 13.33 -31.38
N ASN A 43 -11.78 13.93 -30.25
CA ASN A 43 -12.52 15.20 -30.26
C ASN A 43 -11.70 16.35 -30.87
N ARG A 44 -10.37 16.36 -30.69
CA ARG A 44 -9.48 17.33 -31.35
C ARG A 44 -9.37 17.10 -32.86
N ARG A 45 -9.38 15.85 -33.34
CA ARG A 45 -9.41 15.55 -34.78
C ARG A 45 -10.71 15.99 -35.46
N PHE A 46 -11.83 15.93 -34.74
CA PHE A 46 -13.10 16.51 -35.19
C PHE A 46 -13.24 18.01 -34.88
N SER A 47 -12.24 18.62 -34.22
CA SER A 47 -12.30 20.05 -33.91
C SER A 47 -12.25 20.90 -35.18
N THR A 48 -12.82 22.09 -35.05
CA THR A 48 -13.27 23.08 -36.04
C THR A 48 -12.54 23.18 -37.38
N ALA A 49 -11.30 22.75 -37.55
CA ALA A 49 -10.65 22.66 -38.86
C ALA A 49 -11.31 21.59 -39.77
N SER A 50 -11.63 20.41 -39.24
CA SER A 50 -12.37 19.38 -40.02
C SER A 50 -13.81 19.80 -40.28
N LEU A 51 -14.43 20.46 -39.30
CA LEU A 51 -15.80 20.95 -39.42
C LEU A 51 -15.86 22.12 -40.41
N ARG A 52 -14.90 23.05 -40.37
CA ARG A 52 -14.74 24.09 -41.39
C ARG A 52 -14.44 23.49 -42.75
N SER A 53 -13.53 22.52 -42.86
CA SER A 53 -13.27 21.81 -44.12
C SER A 53 -14.55 21.21 -44.69
N LYS A 54 -15.33 20.49 -43.89
CA LYS A 54 -16.60 19.89 -44.34
C LYS A 54 -17.64 20.94 -44.69
N ILE A 55 -17.78 21.99 -43.88
CA ILE A 55 -18.70 23.11 -44.17
C ILE A 55 -18.28 23.80 -45.47
N THR A 56 -17.00 24.09 -45.64
CA THR A 56 -16.43 24.73 -46.83
C THR A 56 -16.61 23.85 -48.06
N GLU A 57 -16.35 22.54 -47.97
CA GLU A 57 -16.57 21.57 -49.05
C GLU A 57 -18.04 21.47 -49.44
N THR A 58 -18.94 21.49 -48.44
CA THR A 58 -20.40 21.54 -48.66
C THR A 58 -20.81 22.87 -49.32
N ILE A 59 -20.25 24.00 -48.90
CA ILE A 59 -20.54 25.30 -49.53
C ILE A 59 -20.05 25.33 -50.99
N TYR A 60 -18.90 24.72 -51.29
CA TYR A 60 -18.39 24.64 -52.66
C TYR A 60 -19.22 23.70 -53.54
N SER A 61 -19.75 22.59 -53.01
CA SER A 61 -20.62 21.71 -53.80
C SER A 61 -21.95 22.36 -54.15
N PHE A 62 -22.51 23.21 -53.29
CA PHE A 62 -23.69 24.03 -53.63
C PHE A 62 -23.42 25.16 -54.62
N LYS A 63 -22.17 25.63 -54.75
CA LYS A 63 -21.80 26.71 -55.68
C LYS A 63 -21.49 26.26 -57.09
N ASN A 64 -21.42 24.96 -57.36
CA ASN A 64 -21.32 24.42 -58.71
C ASN A 64 -22.64 23.74 -59.09
N PRO A 65 -23.71 24.48 -59.44
CA PRO A 65 -24.83 23.91 -60.14
C PRO A 65 -24.36 23.60 -61.56
N ASN A 66 -23.92 22.36 -61.78
CA ASN A 66 -24.01 21.79 -63.11
C ASN A 66 -25.50 21.63 -63.40
N ILE A 67 -25.98 22.59 -64.19
CA ILE A 67 -27.30 22.63 -64.79
C ILE A 67 -27.41 21.40 -65.69
N ASP A 68 -28.17 20.41 -65.25
CA ASP A 68 -28.96 19.57 -66.15
C ASP A 68 -30.23 19.12 -65.40
N SER A 69 -31.28 19.89 -65.67
CA SER A 69 -32.70 19.56 -65.72
C SER A 69 -33.12 18.11 -65.44
N GLN A 70 -33.99 17.87 -64.44
CA GLN A 70 -35.47 17.83 -64.58
C GLN A 70 -36.15 17.18 -63.35
N ASN A 71 -37.30 17.77 -63.00
CA ASN A 71 -38.49 17.21 -62.33
C ASN A 71 -38.53 17.05 -60.80
N ASP A 72 -39.27 18.00 -60.20
CA ASP A 72 -40.43 17.82 -59.31
C ASP A 72 -40.30 16.96 -58.05
N THR A 73 -40.37 17.61 -56.88
CA THR A 73 -41.60 17.74 -56.03
C THR A 73 -41.19 17.91 -54.56
N SER A 74 -41.61 19.05 -53.96
CA SER A 74 -41.93 19.30 -52.54
C SER A 74 -41.14 18.61 -51.40
N SER A 75 -40.56 19.40 -50.48
CA SER A 75 -41.06 19.50 -49.08
C SER A 75 -40.14 20.28 -48.12
N SER A 76 -40.82 21.05 -47.26
CA SER A 76 -40.51 21.49 -45.89
C SER A 76 -39.29 22.39 -45.58
N VAL A 77 -39.67 23.60 -45.18
CA VAL A 77 -38.98 24.61 -44.37
C VAL A 77 -38.52 24.04 -43.03
N THR A 78 -37.29 24.34 -42.61
CA THR A 78 -36.95 24.41 -41.17
C THR A 78 -35.93 25.52 -40.93
N SER A 79 -36.43 26.60 -40.34
CA SER A 79 -35.66 27.76 -39.92
C SER A 79 -34.86 27.43 -38.66
N ILE A 80 -33.55 27.66 -38.68
CA ILE A 80 -32.71 27.68 -37.47
C ILE A 80 -32.07 29.07 -37.38
N ASN A 81 -32.77 29.97 -36.70
CA ASN A 81 -32.19 31.18 -36.13
C ASN A 81 -31.74 30.83 -34.71
N ASN A 82 -30.45 31.00 -34.39
CA ASN A 82 -30.01 31.25 -33.02
C ASN A 82 -28.79 32.17 -33.05
N ILE A 83 -28.99 33.33 -32.44
CA ILE A 83 -28.14 34.52 -32.33
C ILE A 83 -27.03 34.27 -31.28
N PRO A 84 -25.85 34.91 -31.41
CA PRO A 84 -24.73 34.75 -30.48
C PRO A 84 -24.80 35.78 -29.34
N ASP A 85 -24.45 35.36 -28.13
CA ASP A 85 -23.97 36.27 -27.10
C ASP A 85 -23.26 35.47 -26.01
N PHE A 86 -21.98 35.76 -25.78
CA PHE A 86 -21.29 35.77 -24.48
C PHE A 86 -19.80 36.02 -24.75
N ALA A 87 -19.49 37.30 -24.88
CA ALA A 87 -18.15 37.82 -24.71
C ALA A 87 -17.71 37.58 -23.26
N ASN A 88 -16.77 36.66 -23.06
CA ASN A 88 -15.94 36.58 -21.85
C ASN A 88 -14.51 36.27 -22.27
N GLU A 89 -13.94 37.20 -23.06
CA GLU A 89 -12.49 37.35 -23.16
C GLU A 89 -11.99 38.04 -21.89
N ARG A 90 -11.12 37.34 -21.15
CA ARG A 90 -9.98 37.86 -20.36
C ARG A 90 -9.76 37.01 -19.11
N GLN A 91 -9.20 35.83 -19.32
CA GLN A 91 -8.04 35.33 -18.58
C GLN A 91 -7.60 34.05 -19.29
N LEU A 92 -6.90 34.23 -20.42
CA LEU A 92 -6.09 33.19 -21.04
C LEU A 92 -4.86 32.93 -20.13
N LYS A 93 -5.09 32.59 -18.85
CA LYS A 93 -4.13 31.76 -18.13
C LYS A 93 -4.02 30.53 -19.00
N GLN A 94 -2.87 30.32 -19.63
CA GLN A 94 -2.52 29.09 -20.31
C GLN A 94 -2.95 27.96 -19.39
N SER A 95 -4.13 27.41 -19.64
CA SER A 95 -4.60 26.25 -18.94
C SER A 95 -3.74 25.17 -19.53
N VAL A 96 -2.59 24.94 -18.89
CA VAL A 96 -1.83 23.72 -19.04
C VAL A 96 -2.90 22.65 -18.91
N CYS A 97 -3.24 22.02 -20.03
CA CYS A 97 -4.36 21.10 -20.15
C CYS A 97 -3.93 19.83 -19.41
N CYS A 98 -3.97 19.93 -18.08
CA CYS A 98 -3.67 18.86 -17.16
C CYS A 98 -4.85 17.92 -17.25
N THR A 99 -4.62 16.72 -17.79
CA THR A 99 -5.63 15.67 -17.82
C THR A 99 -6.05 15.37 -16.38
N LYS A 100 -7.35 15.51 -16.10
CA LYS A 100 -7.93 15.26 -14.77
C LYS A 100 -8.58 13.88 -14.73
N ILE A 101 -8.25 13.05 -13.77
CA ILE A 101 -8.90 11.74 -13.56
C ILE A 101 -9.64 11.78 -12.23
N PHE A 102 -10.87 11.30 -12.22
CA PHE A 102 -11.70 11.20 -11.02
C PHE A 102 -11.96 9.74 -10.65
N ILE A 103 -11.82 9.42 -9.37
CA ILE A 103 -12.10 8.11 -8.77
C ILE A 103 -12.93 8.34 -7.52
N ASP A 104 -14.15 7.78 -7.53
CA ASP A 104 -15.08 7.85 -6.42
C ASP A 104 -14.77 6.73 -5.41
N ARG A 105 -13.75 6.95 -4.57
CA ARG A 105 -13.28 6.00 -3.55
C ARG A 105 -12.58 6.74 -2.42
N ASP A 106 -12.60 6.17 -1.22
CA ASP A 106 -11.81 6.69 -0.10
C ASP A 106 -10.32 6.76 -0.47
N SER A 107 -9.68 7.86 -0.10
CA SER A 107 -8.27 8.10 -0.37
C SER A 107 -7.34 7.62 0.74
N LYS A 108 -7.85 7.11 1.89
CA LYS A 108 -7.05 6.76 3.08
C LYS A 108 -5.74 6.04 2.78
N TYR A 109 -5.79 4.96 1.98
CA TYR A 109 -4.61 4.15 1.65
C TYR A 109 -4.00 4.46 0.27
N PHE A 110 -4.62 5.35 -0.51
CA PHE A 110 -4.09 5.70 -1.82
C PHE A 110 -2.69 6.34 -1.77
N PRO A 111 -2.34 7.21 -0.81
CA PRO A 111 -0.97 7.72 -0.68
C PRO A 111 0.09 6.61 -0.61
N ILE A 112 -0.23 5.48 0.03
CA ILE A 112 0.65 4.32 0.17
C ILE A 112 0.83 3.64 -1.19
N ILE A 113 -0.27 3.41 -1.91
CA ILE A 113 -0.26 2.84 -3.27
C ILE A 113 0.50 3.74 -4.24
N LEU A 114 0.28 5.05 -4.17
CA LEU A 114 0.96 6.03 -4.99
C LEU A 114 2.46 6.04 -4.70
N GLU A 115 2.84 5.97 -3.42
CA GLU A 115 4.25 5.97 -3.04
C GLU A 115 4.96 4.68 -3.43
N PHE A 116 4.30 3.53 -3.29
CA PHE A 116 4.80 2.25 -3.84
C PHE A 116 4.99 2.32 -5.35
N ALA A 117 4.03 2.90 -6.08
CA ALA A 117 4.14 3.07 -7.52
C ALA A 117 5.29 4.02 -7.92
N ARG A 118 5.64 5.01 -7.09
CA ARG A 118 6.77 5.91 -7.36
C ARG A 118 8.11 5.20 -7.23
N ASN A 119 8.28 4.37 -6.20
CA ASN A 119 9.56 3.79 -5.84
C ASN A 119 9.39 2.30 -5.49
N THR A 120 9.74 1.44 -6.44
CA THR A 120 9.73 -0.03 -6.26
C THR A 120 11.00 -0.58 -5.66
N ASP A 121 12.07 0.23 -5.59
CA ASP A 121 13.41 -0.25 -5.26
C ASP A 121 13.69 -0.25 -3.75
N GLU A 122 12.90 0.48 -2.96
CA GLU A 122 13.05 0.52 -1.50
C GLU A 122 12.26 -0.59 -0.81
N ALA A 123 12.86 -1.18 0.22
CA ALA A 123 12.24 -2.24 1.01
C ALA A 123 10.94 -1.76 1.66
N PHE A 124 9.89 -2.55 1.51
CA PHE A 124 8.52 -2.20 1.91
C PHE A 124 8.42 -1.77 3.39
N GLU A 125 9.12 -2.49 4.27
CA GLU A 125 9.09 -2.33 5.72
C GLU A 125 9.75 -1.03 6.18
N THR A 126 10.71 -0.52 5.42
CA THR A 126 11.40 0.73 5.77
C THR A 126 10.48 1.93 5.61
N ARG A 127 9.52 1.86 4.69
CA ARG A 127 8.59 2.94 4.38
C ARG A 127 7.24 2.80 5.07
N PHE A 128 6.74 1.59 5.17
CA PHE A 128 5.37 1.35 5.59
C PHE A 128 5.31 0.53 6.88
N GLN A 129 5.02 1.24 7.98
CA GLN A 129 4.88 0.65 9.30
C GLN A 129 3.40 0.44 9.62
N PHE A 130 2.89 -0.74 9.28
CA PHE A 130 1.60 -1.24 9.78
C PHE A 130 1.81 -2.03 11.06
N ASP A 131 1.05 -1.70 12.09
CA ASP A 131 1.09 -2.43 13.36
C ASP A 131 -0.06 -3.43 13.46
N GLU A 132 -1.24 -3.00 13.03
CA GLU A 132 -2.47 -3.77 13.09
C GLU A 132 -2.78 -4.48 11.77
N ASP A 133 -3.28 -5.71 11.88
CA ASP A 133 -3.60 -6.55 10.72
C ASP A 133 -4.77 -5.95 9.91
N GLU A 134 -5.65 -5.19 10.56
CA GLU A 134 -6.78 -4.48 9.93
C GLU A 134 -6.32 -3.48 8.86
N ASP A 135 -5.20 -2.78 9.08
CA ASP A 135 -4.67 -1.86 8.08
C ASP A 135 -4.08 -2.61 6.88
N LEU A 136 -3.48 -3.78 7.09
CA LEU A 136 -3.01 -4.65 6.01
C LEU A 136 -4.19 -5.22 5.21
N ILE A 137 -5.26 -5.66 5.87
CA ILE A 137 -6.48 -6.15 5.23
C ILE A 137 -7.13 -5.05 4.39
N ALA A 138 -7.22 -3.84 4.93
CA ALA A 138 -7.79 -2.71 4.20
C ALA A 138 -6.92 -2.31 3.00
N LEU A 139 -5.59 -2.32 3.16
CA LEU A 139 -4.66 -2.08 2.06
C LEU A 139 -4.73 -3.18 0.98
N GLU A 140 -4.89 -4.45 1.37
CA GLU A 140 -5.07 -5.56 0.43
C GLU A 140 -6.27 -5.32 -0.50
N LYS A 141 -7.40 -4.87 0.06
CA LYS A 141 -8.61 -4.52 -0.70
C LYS A 141 -8.36 -3.37 -1.67
N GLU A 142 -7.57 -2.38 -1.26
CA GLU A 142 -7.20 -1.26 -2.13
C GLU A 142 -6.24 -1.70 -3.25
N CYS A 143 -5.23 -2.53 -2.96
CA CYS A 143 -4.34 -3.10 -3.97
C CYS A 143 -5.12 -3.92 -5.01
N LYS A 144 -6.08 -4.75 -4.59
CA LYS A 144 -7.00 -5.45 -5.50
C LYS A 144 -7.80 -4.49 -6.37
N PHE A 145 -8.31 -3.40 -5.79
CA PHE A 145 -9.07 -2.40 -6.54
C PHE A 145 -8.21 -1.70 -7.60
N TYR A 146 -7.03 -1.22 -7.23
CA TYR A 146 -6.12 -0.53 -8.16
C TYR A 146 -5.36 -1.47 -9.10
N GLN A 147 -5.52 -2.79 -8.92
CA GLN A 147 -4.85 -3.85 -9.69
C GLN A 147 -3.32 -3.81 -9.52
N MET A 148 -2.88 -3.61 -8.29
CA MET A 148 -1.47 -3.56 -7.91
C MET A 148 -0.98 -4.97 -7.54
N ASP A 149 -0.80 -5.86 -8.52
CA ASP A 149 -0.55 -7.29 -8.28
C ASP A 149 0.77 -7.54 -7.51
N ASP A 150 1.85 -6.86 -7.87
CA ASP A 150 3.14 -6.97 -7.17
C ASP A 150 3.02 -6.55 -5.70
N PHE A 151 2.27 -5.47 -5.46
CA PHE A 151 2.05 -4.96 -4.11
C PHE A 151 1.10 -5.87 -3.32
N LEU A 152 0.08 -6.41 -3.99
CA LEU A 152 -0.84 -7.38 -3.41
C LEU A 152 -0.09 -8.62 -2.92
N GLN A 153 0.86 -9.13 -3.70
CA GLN A 153 1.67 -10.27 -3.33
C GLN A 153 2.49 -10.00 -2.06
N ILE A 154 3.12 -8.83 -1.97
CA ILE A 154 3.87 -8.39 -0.77
C ILE A 154 2.96 -8.39 0.47
N ILE A 155 1.76 -7.82 0.37
CA ILE A 155 0.80 -7.77 1.48
C ILE A 155 0.37 -9.18 1.88
N GLN A 156 0.09 -10.05 0.92
CA GLN A 156 -0.30 -11.43 1.18
C GLN A 156 0.82 -12.20 1.90
N MET A 157 2.08 -12.02 1.48
CA MET A 157 3.22 -12.63 2.17
C MET A 157 3.35 -12.16 3.62
N LEU A 158 3.07 -10.89 3.91
CA LEU A 158 3.09 -10.34 5.26
C LEU A 158 1.96 -10.87 6.16
N MET A 159 0.82 -11.24 5.57
CA MET A 159 -0.34 -11.77 6.27
C MET A 159 -0.34 -13.29 6.43
N GLU A 160 0.57 -14.00 5.74
CA GLU A 160 0.70 -15.46 5.93
C GLU A 160 1.08 -15.80 7.37
N PRO A 161 0.62 -16.96 7.90
CA PRO A 161 1.06 -17.47 9.19
C PRO A 161 2.59 -17.55 9.28
N LEU A 162 3.13 -17.26 10.47
CA LEU A 162 4.56 -17.32 10.73
C LEU A 162 5.08 -18.75 10.52
N LYS A 163 6.13 -18.87 9.71
CA LYS A 163 6.84 -20.12 9.43
C LYS A 163 8.26 -20.07 9.99
N ILE A 164 8.86 -21.24 10.14
CA ILE A 164 10.29 -21.36 10.51
C ILE A 164 11.13 -20.55 9.51
N ASN A 165 12.21 -19.93 10.01
CA ASN A 165 13.12 -19.03 9.30
C ASN A 165 12.49 -17.69 8.85
N ASN A 166 11.25 -17.39 9.21
CA ASN A 166 10.71 -16.05 8.99
C ASN A 166 11.39 -15.05 9.92
N THR A 167 11.76 -13.90 9.36
CA THR A 167 12.23 -12.77 10.15
C THR A 167 11.03 -12.04 10.74
N VAL A 168 11.13 -11.68 12.01
CA VAL A 168 10.06 -11.01 12.75
C VAL A 168 10.60 -9.82 13.55
N THR A 169 9.70 -8.91 13.88
CA THR A 169 9.88 -7.82 14.84
C THR A 169 8.69 -7.79 15.79
N TRP A 170 8.81 -7.06 16.89
CA TRP A 170 7.67 -6.78 17.76
C TRP A 170 6.63 -5.90 17.07
N LYS A 171 5.35 -6.20 17.31
CA LYS A 171 4.29 -5.20 17.12
C LYS A 171 4.44 -4.08 18.14
N GLN A 172 4.32 -2.84 17.71
CA GLN A 172 4.47 -1.66 18.54
C GLN A 172 3.41 -1.62 19.66
N SER A 173 2.20 -2.08 19.39
CA SER A 173 1.11 -2.24 20.35
C SER A 173 1.39 -3.31 21.40
N ALA A 174 2.18 -4.33 21.07
CA ALA A 174 2.52 -5.41 22.00
C ALA A 174 3.65 -5.05 22.97
N ILE A 175 4.61 -4.20 22.56
CA ILE A 175 5.79 -3.87 23.38
C ILE A 175 5.40 -3.47 24.80
N GLU A 176 4.35 -2.64 24.95
CA GLU A 176 3.98 -2.09 26.25
C GLU A 176 3.42 -3.11 27.24
N SER A 177 2.91 -4.22 26.71
CA SER A 177 2.41 -5.34 27.52
C SER A 177 3.48 -6.39 27.79
N TYR A 178 4.52 -6.48 26.96
CA TYR A 178 5.50 -7.56 27.03
C TYR A 178 6.86 -7.14 27.57
N TRP A 179 7.25 -5.86 27.50
CA TRP A 179 8.63 -5.48 27.77
C TRP A 179 9.08 -5.85 29.19
N ARG A 180 8.22 -5.64 30.19
CA ARG A 180 8.54 -5.93 31.60
C ARG A 180 8.84 -7.41 31.82
N THR A 181 7.99 -8.28 31.28
CA THR A 181 8.11 -9.73 31.39
C THR A 181 9.23 -10.28 30.50
N PHE A 182 9.46 -9.66 29.34
CA PHE A 182 10.56 -10.00 28.43
C PHE A 182 11.94 -9.80 29.08
N VAL A 183 12.09 -8.84 30.02
CA VAL A 183 13.34 -8.66 30.79
C VAL A 183 13.78 -9.97 31.44
N HIS A 184 12.86 -10.79 31.94
CA HIS A 184 13.22 -12.05 32.60
C HIS A 184 13.92 -13.03 31.65
N CYS A 185 13.49 -13.12 30.38
CA CYS A 185 14.14 -13.93 29.36
C CYS A 185 15.51 -13.38 28.95
N VAL A 186 15.71 -12.06 29.03
CA VAL A 186 17.01 -11.43 28.77
C VAL A 186 17.99 -11.70 29.91
N VAL A 187 17.52 -11.67 31.16
CA VAL A 187 18.35 -11.89 32.36
C VAL A 187 18.66 -13.37 32.59
N ASP A 188 17.71 -14.26 32.30
CA ASP A 188 17.90 -15.72 32.37
C ASP A 188 17.81 -16.35 30.96
N PRO A 189 18.96 -16.67 30.33
CA PRO A 189 18.98 -17.33 29.02
C PRO A 189 18.32 -18.72 29.01
N SER A 190 18.11 -19.34 30.17
CA SER A 190 17.41 -20.62 30.26
C SER A 190 15.88 -20.46 30.21
N LEU A 191 15.36 -19.25 30.41
CA LEU A 191 13.93 -18.94 30.42
C LEU A 191 13.45 -18.48 29.04
N THR A 192 12.54 -19.24 28.42
CA THR A 192 11.95 -18.87 27.11
C THR A 192 10.55 -18.28 27.24
N LEU A 193 9.88 -18.50 28.36
CA LEU A 193 8.54 -17.96 28.62
C LEU A 193 8.61 -16.68 29.47
N PRO A 194 8.08 -15.54 28.99
CA PRO A 194 8.27 -14.26 29.67
C PRO A 194 7.34 -14.07 30.88
N PHE A 195 6.16 -14.72 30.92
CA PHE A 195 5.18 -14.50 31.98
C PHE A 195 5.38 -15.44 33.16
N LEU A 196 5.93 -14.90 34.23
CA LEU A 196 6.13 -15.60 35.50
C LEU A 196 4.90 -15.51 36.40
N PHE A 197 4.65 -16.57 37.14
CA PHE A 197 3.62 -16.63 38.18
C PHE A 197 4.03 -17.64 39.27
N GLU A 198 3.53 -17.44 40.48
CA GLU A 198 3.78 -18.34 41.59
C GLU A 198 2.58 -19.25 41.83
N ARG A 199 2.82 -20.55 42.00
CA ARG A 199 1.80 -21.54 42.35
C ARG A 199 2.36 -22.50 43.38
N ASN A 200 1.73 -22.60 44.55
CA ASN A 200 2.15 -23.48 45.64
C ASN A 200 3.61 -23.26 46.08
N SER A 201 4.09 -22.01 46.12
CA SER A 201 5.48 -21.66 46.40
C SER A 201 6.51 -22.10 45.33
N HIS A 202 6.04 -22.54 44.15
CA HIS A 202 6.88 -22.77 42.99
C HIS A 202 6.72 -21.62 42.01
N LEU A 203 7.84 -21.07 41.56
CA LEU A 203 7.87 -20.11 40.47
C LEU A 203 7.74 -20.88 39.16
N LEU A 204 6.78 -20.48 38.33
CA LEU A 204 6.51 -21.07 37.02
C LEU A 204 6.42 -19.96 35.99
N ALA A 205 6.70 -20.31 34.75
CA ALA A 205 6.48 -19.46 33.59
C ALA A 205 5.43 -20.11 32.69
N ARG A 206 4.50 -19.33 32.12
CA ARG A 206 3.51 -19.85 31.16
C ARG A 206 3.38 -18.99 29.92
N CYS A 207 2.96 -19.59 28.83
CA CYS A 207 2.47 -18.82 27.69
C CYS A 207 1.06 -18.28 28.01
N ILE A 208 0.74 -17.07 27.53
CA ILE A 208 -0.61 -16.51 27.68
C ILE A 208 -1.59 -17.03 26.63
N ALA A 209 -1.09 -17.62 25.54
CA ALA A 209 -1.90 -18.05 24.41
C ALA A 209 -1.98 -19.58 24.26
N CYS A 210 -1.04 -20.35 24.83
CA CYS A 210 -1.06 -21.81 24.82
C CYS A 210 -0.73 -22.38 26.21
N ASP A 211 -0.88 -23.69 26.37
CA ASP A 211 -0.74 -24.37 27.66
C ASP A 211 0.72 -24.71 28.03
N THR A 212 1.70 -24.12 27.34
CA THR A 212 3.12 -24.39 27.63
C THR A 212 3.49 -23.75 28.97
N VAL A 213 4.09 -24.56 29.84
CA VAL A 213 4.61 -24.16 31.17
C VAL A 213 6.08 -24.54 31.26
N GLN A 214 6.88 -23.68 31.91
CA GLN A 214 8.29 -23.89 32.18
C GLN A 214 8.60 -23.58 33.65
N GLU A 215 9.46 -24.37 34.29
CA GLU A 215 10.02 -24.05 35.60
C GLU A 215 11.36 -23.31 35.41
N PRO A 216 11.50 -22.05 35.87
CA PRO A 216 12.76 -21.31 35.76
C PRO A 216 13.86 -21.96 36.61
N LYS A 217 15.08 -22.05 36.07
CA LYS A 217 16.21 -22.69 36.76
C LYS A 217 16.89 -21.76 37.77
N LEU A 218 16.77 -20.45 37.59
CA LEU A 218 17.43 -19.43 38.40
C LEU A 218 16.41 -18.72 39.30
N SER A 219 16.70 -18.65 40.59
CA SER A 219 15.85 -17.97 41.57
C SER A 219 16.00 -16.44 41.57
N SER A 220 17.09 -15.91 41.01
CA SER A 220 17.40 -14.47 40.96
C SER A 220 16.47 -13.65 40.06
N ILE A 221 15.57 -14.30 39.31
CA ILE A 221 14.67 -13.66 38.34
C ILE A 221 13.58 -12.81 39.04
N ILE A 222 13.32 -13.08 40.32
CA ILE A 222 12.25 -12.43 41.10
C ILE A 222 12.57 -10.96 41.40
N ASP A 223 13.85 -10.59 41.53
CA ASP A 223 14.29 -9.28 42.01
C ASP A 223 14.85 -8.37 40.89
N VAL A 224 14.25 -8.44 39.70
CA VAL A 224 14.67 -7.57 38.59
C VAL A 224 13.98 -6.21 38.70
N ASN A 225 14.77 -5.15 38.92
CA ASN A 225 14.27 -3.77 38.90
C ASN A 225 13.82 -3.37 37.48
N SER A 226 12.53 -3.53 37.19
CA SER A 226 11.95 -3.25 35.86
C SER A 226 12.15 -1.80 35.40
N ASP A 227 12.17 -0.81 36.29
CA ASP A 227 12.36 0.60 35.91
C ASP A 227 13.75 0.87 35.32
N GLY A 228 14.77 0.15 35.81
CA GLY A 228 16.13 0.19 35.26
C GLY A 228 16.22 -0.36 33.82
N TRP A 229 15.21 -1.12 33.40
CA TRP A 229 15.13 -1.74 32.08
C TRP A 229 14.18 -1.03 31.12
N LEU A 230 13.65 0.16 31.45
CA LEU A 230 12.84 0.95 30.53
C LEU A 230 13.49 1.17 29.14
N PRO A 231 14.83 1.34 29.01
CA PRO A 231 15.47 1.42 27.69
C PRO A 231 15.26 0.17 26.82
N LEU A 232 14.98 -1.00 27.42
CA LEU A 232 14.67 -2.22 26.68
C LEU A 232 13.38 -2.07 25.88
N ALA A 233 12.36 -1.42 26.42
CA ALA A 233 11.11 -1.17 25.69
C ALA A 233 11.36 -0.36 24.41
N HIS A 234 12.28 0.62 24.48
CA HIS A 234 12.73 1.35 23.29
C HIS A 234 13.53 0.45 22.33
N HIS A 235 14.43 -0.38 22.86
CA HIS A 235 15.24 -1.30 22.05
C HIS A 235 14.39 -2.34 21.30
N MET A 236 13.34 -2.86 21.93
CA MET A 236 12.40 -3.83 21.35
C MET A 236 11.78 -3.33 20.04
N LYS A 237 11.59 -2.03 19.86
CA LYS A 237 11.06 -1.43 18.62
C LYS A 237 11.94 -1.70 17.39
N SER A 238 13.24 -1.88 17.62
CA SER A 238 14.24 -2.13 16.58
C SER A 238 14.74 -3.56 16.56
N MET A 239 14.28 -4.39 17.51
CA MET A 239 14.79 -5.73 17.71
C MET A 239 14.20 -6.66 16.65
N LYS A 240 15.07 -7.34 15.93
CA LYS A 240 14.67 -8.36 14.96
C LYS A 240 14.97 -9.75 15.50
N GLY A 241 14.18 -10.73 15.08
CA GLY A 241 14.37 -12.12 15.43
C GLY A 241 14.02 -13.04 14.27
N ILE A 242 14.34 -14.32 14.44
CA ILE A 242 14.04 -15.39 13.49
C ILE A 242 13.19 -16.42 14.20
N VAL A 243 12.11 -16.85 13.56
CA VAL A 243 11.28 -17.96 14.06
C VAL A 243 12.07 -19.26 13.93
N ILE A 244 12.44 -19.87 15.05
CA ILE A 244 13.18 -21.14 15.07
C ILE A 244 12.26 -22.36 15.22
N GLN A 245 11.07 -22.16 15.80
CA GLN A 245 10.08 -23.21 15.98
C GLN A 245 8.67 -22.62 15.98
N THR A 246 7.72 -23.30 15.34
CA THR A 246 6.28 -23.00 15.44
C THR A 246 5.64 -23.94 16.45
N ILE A 247 4.73 -23.41 17.27
CA ILE A 247 3.99 -24.16 18.29
C ILE A 247 2.51 -24.03 17.94
N ASP A 248 1.98 -25.11 17.38
CA ASP A 248 0.66 -25.14 16.76
C ASP A 248 0.50 -23.97 15.75
N GLU A 249 -0.67 -23.34 15.73
CA GLU A 249 -0.98 -22.17 14.90
C GLU A 249 -0.95 -20.86 15.70
N THR A 250 -0.74 -20.93 17.02
CA THR A 250 -0.94 -19.78 17.93
C THR A 250 0.34 -19.10 18.35
N CYS A 251 1.44 -19.85 18.44
CA CYS A 251 2.68 -19.38 19.05
C CYS A 251 3.91 -19.80 18.23
N CYS A 252 5.03 -19.16 18.52
CA CYS A 252 6.32 -19.56 18.00
C CYS A 252 7.44 -19.25 18.99
N VAL A 253 8.57 -19.91 18.81
CA VAL A 253 9.83 -19.58 19.47
C VAL A 253 10.65 -18.73 18.51
N VAL A 254 11.05 -17.56 18.99
CA VAL A 254 11.86 -16.59 18.26
C VAL A 254 13.23 -16.52 18.90
N GLU A 255 14.28 -16.66 18.09
CA GLU A 255 15.64 -16.28 18.47
C GLU A 255 15.86 -14.82 18.06
N TRP A 256 16.19 -13.97 19.02
CA TRP A 256 16.42 -12.54 18.81
C TRP A 256 17.89 -12.26 18.48
N GLN A 257 18.17 -11.10 17.87
CA GLN A 257 19.54 -10.65 17.56
C GLN A 257 20.50 -10.60 18.75
N ASN A 258 19.98 -10.47 19.98
CA ASN A 258 20.78 -10.50 21.20
C ASN A 258 21.09 -11.94 21.70
N GLY A 259 20.65 -12.97 20.97
CA GLY A 259 20.79 -14.38 21.32
C GLY A 259 19.72 -14.93 22.29
N THR A 260 18.82 -14.08 22.79
CA THR A 260 17.72 -14.54 23.65
C THR A 260 16.71 -15.33 22.81
N GLN A 261 16.24 -16.45 23.33
CA GLN A 261 15.12 -17.19 22.75
C GLN A 261 13.86 -16.99 23.56
N THR A 262 12.75 -16.66 22.90
CA THR A 262 11.46 -16.51 23.59
C THR A 262 10.32 -17.17 22.85
N HIS A 263 9.47 -17.86 23.61
CA HIS A 263 8.19 -18.35 23.17
C HIS A 263 7.16 -17.23 23.31
N LEU A 264 6.57 -16.83 22.19
CA LEU A 264 5.60 -15.75 22.10
C LEU A 264 4.37 -16.12 21.26
N PRO A 265 3.19 -15.53 21.55
CA PRO A 265 2.04 -15.62 20.66
C PRO A 265 2.32 -14.94 19.32
N ASN A 266 1.79 -15.48 18.23
CA ASN A 266 1.92 -14.89 16.90
C ASN A 266 1.34 -13.46 16.84
N SER A 267 0.35 -13.16 17.68
CA SER A 267 -0.32 -11.86 17.75
C SER A 267 0.56 -10.71 18.27
N CYS A 268 1.71 -10.96 18.92
CA CYS A 268 2.63 -9.90 19.35
C CYS A 268 3.78 -9.65 18.36
N LEU A 269 3.83 -10.41 17.27
CA LEU A 269 4.91 -10.38 16.29
C LEU A 269 4.40 -9.89 14.94
N LYS A 270 5.32 -9.30 14.19
CA LYS A 270 5.11 -8.88 12.81
C LYS A 270 6.19 -9.49 11.94
N ARG A 271 5.80 -10.06 10.80
CA ARG A 271 6.73 -10.57 9.79
C ARG A 271 7.45 -9.43 9.06
N LEU A 272 8.72 -9.65 8.77
CA LEU A 272 9.52 -8.85 7.85
C LEU A 272 9.87 -9.72 6.63
N LEU A 273 9.86 -9.13 5.44
CA LEU A 273 10.26 -9.80 4.19
C LEU A 273 11.78 -9.84 4.05
N ASP A 274 12.47 -8.80 4.53
CA ASP A 274 13.93 -8.76 4.55
C ASP A 274 14.50 -9.78 5.55
N PRO A 275 15.27 -10.78 5.08
CA PRO A 275 15.87 -11.76 5.97
C PRO A 275 16.95 -11.11 6.84
N VAL A 276 16.95 -11.43 8.13
CA VAL A 276 18.05 -11.09 9.03
C VAL A 276 19.00 -12.27 9.11
N THR A 277 20.28 -12.05 8.79
CA THR A 277 21.34 -13.01 9.08
C THR A 277 21.99 -12.65 10.41
N PHE A 278 21.98 -13.57 11.37
CA PHE A 278 22.83 -13.43 12.55
C PHE A 278 24.28 -13.68 12.15
N SER A 279 25.20 -12.85 12.62
CA SER A 279 26.64 -13.05 12.40
C SER A 279 27.19 -14.29 13.11
N SER A 280 26.36 -14.99 13.89
CA SER A 280 26.75 -16.07 14.80
C SER A 280 26.34 -17.43 14.24
N GLY A 281 27.14 -17.98 13.33
CA GLY A 281 27.44 -19.41 13.08
C GLY A 281 26.45 -20.54 13.42
N SER A 282 25.13 -20.34 13.40
CA SER A 282 24.17 -21.43 13.60
C SER A 282 23.77 -22.02 12.25
N THR A 283 24.28 -23.22 12.01
CA THR A 283 24.03 -24.08 10.87
C THR A 283 22.54 -24.32 10.68
N THR A 284 21.91 -23.70 9.69
CA THR A 284 20.72 -24.27 9.07
C THR A 284 21.18 -25.42 8.16
N PRO A 285 20.77 -26.67 8.41
CA PRO A 285 20.98 -27.74 7.44
C PRO A 285 20.04 -27.48 6.27
N GLU A 286 20.62 -27.40 5.07
CA GLU A 286 19.89 -27.51 3.81
C GLU A 286 19.01 -28.77 3.84
N ASN A 287 17.71 -28.60 3.61
CA ASN A 287 16.82 -29.56 2.95
C ASN A 287 15.54 -28.85 2.49
#